data_AF-A0A6J7KWK9-F1
#
_entry.id   AF-A0A6J7KWK9-F1
#
_cell.length_a   1.000
_cell.length_b   1.000
_cell.length_c   1.000
_cell.angle_alpha   90.00
_cell.angle_beta   90.00
_cell.angle_gamma   90.00
#
_symmetry.space_group_name_H-M   'P 1'
#
loop_
_entity.id
_entity.type
_entity.pdbx_description
1 polymer ?
#
loop_
_entity_poly.entity_id
_entity_poly.type
_entity_poly.pdbx_seq_one_letter_code
_entity_poly.pdbx_strand_id
1 'polypeptide(L)'
;MAKVLISNSVSARRAKAISLIKAGVIHSQSDLVKLLKKAGFVVTQATASRDLEELGAVRSRSESGELIYQLGTTADDSIARSMPLPSDLILSVESSGNLAVVRTPPGGAQFLASSLDNSGLENIIGTIAGDDTVLVVSKKATGGADLAKELLSFGAGAKRGSAKRKAKK
;
A
#
# COMPACT_ATOMS: atom_id res chain seq x y z
N MET A 1 -13.62 39.35 -21.21
CA MET A 1 -13.25 38.87 -19.86
C MET A 1 -13.62 37.39 -19.77
N ALA A 2 -12.64 36.49 -19.76
CA ALA A 2 -12.88 35.05 -19.84
C ALA A 2 -13.34 34.49 -18.49
N LYS A 3 -14.50 33.85 -18.51
CA LYS A 3 -15.18 33.18 -17.40
C LYS A 3 -14.31 32.00 -16.93
N VAL A 4 -13.67 32.12 -15.76
CA VAL A 4 -12.91 31.01 -15.15
C VAL A 4 -13.92 29.93 -14.75
N LEU A 5 -13.92 28.82 -15.48
CA LEU A 5 -14.68 27.62 -15.15
C LEU A 5 -14.15 27.05 -13.83
N ILE A 6 -14.93 27.18 -12.77
CA ILE A 6 -14.64 26.62 -11.44
C ILE A 6 -14.80 25.10 -11.54
N SER A 7 -13.71 24.39 -11.84
CA SER A 7 -13.68 22.93 -11.79
C SER A 7 -13.65 22.48 -10.32
N ASN A 8 -14.82 22.24 -9.74
CA ASN A 8 -14.99 21.77 -8.36
C ASN A 8 -14.85 20.24 -8.18
N SER A 9 -14.22 19.53 -9.12
CA SER A 9 -14.01 18.09 -8.96
C SER A 9 -12.94 17.81 -7.89
N VAL A 10 -13.35 17.18 -6.78
CA VAL A 10 -12.47 16.76 -5.68
C VAL A 10 -11.34 15.87 -6.19
N SER A 11 -11.65 14.95 -7.12
CA SER A 11 -10.65 14.06 -7.72
C SER A 11 -9.62 14.85 -8.53
N ALA A 12 -10.05 15.79 -9.37
CA ALA A 12 -9.14 16.63 -10.15
C ALA A 12 -8.27 17.53 -9.26
N ARG A 13 -8.85 18.08 -8.20
CA ARG A 13 -8.13 18.88 -7.20
C ARG A 13 -7.04 18.06 -6.52
N ARG A 14 -7.39 16.87 -6.02
CA ARG A 14 -6.45 15.97 -5.33
C ARG A 14 -5.35 15.47 -6.26
N ALA A 15 -5.66 15.15 -7.51
CA ALA A 15 -4.67 14.81 -8.52
C ALA A 15 -3.68 15.96 -8.76
N LYS A 16 -4.18 17.22 -8.79
CA LYS A 16 -3.31 18.39 -8.90
C LYS A 16 -2.45 18.58 -7.65
N ALA A 17 -3.01 18.43 -6.45
CA ALA A 17 -2.27 18.49 -5.19
C ALA A 17 -1.13 17.46 -5.17
N ILE A 18 -1.40 16.20 -5.56
CA ILE A 18 -0.39 15.14 -5.73
C ILE A 18 0.75 15.59 -6.64
N SER A 19 0.45 16.18 -7.79
CA SER A 19 1.49 16.63 -8.74
C SER A 19 2.39 17.72 -8.15
N LEU A 20 1.83 18.64 -7.36
CA LEU A 20 2.57 19.74 -6.73
C LEU A 20 3.44 19.24 -5.57
N ILE A 21 2.91 18.29 -4.78
CA ILE A 21 3.66 17.67 -3.69
C ILE A 21 4.84 16.86 -4.25
N LYS A 22 4.64 16.08 -5.33
CA LYS A 22 5.72 15.34 -6.01
C LYS A 22 6.79 16.24 -6.61
N ALA A 23 6.42 17.45 -7.03
CA ALA A 23 7.37 18.45 -7.50
C ALA A 23 8.19 19.09 -6.37
N GLY A 24 7.90 18.81 -5.10
CA GLY A 24 8.65 19.31 -3.94
C GLY A 24 8.45 20.79 -3.66
N VAL A 25 7.40 21.43 -4.19
CA VAL A 25 7.18 22.89 -4.10
C VAL A 25 6.25 23.31 -2.96
N ILE A 26 5.81 22.36 -2.12
CA ILE A 26 4.84 22.63 -1.04
C ILE A 26 5.55 22.66 0.30
N HIS A 27 5.85 23.85 0.83
CA HIS A 27 6.52 24.03 2.12
C HIS A 27 5.54 24.21 3.29
N SER A 28 4.33 24.67 2.97
CA SER A 28 3.23 24.93 3.91
C SER A 28 1.85 24.66 3.29
N GLN A 29 0.83 24.50 4.14
CA GLN A 29 -0.57 24.41 3.70
C GLN A 29 -1.01 25.65 2.91
N SER A 30 -0.50 26.83 3.29
CA SER A 30 -0.75 28.08 2.57
C SER A 30 -0.18 28.06 1.14
N ASP A 31 0.92 27.36 0.91
CA ASP A 31 1.49 27.22 -0.44
C ASP A 31 0.62 26.32 -1.31
N LEU A 32 0.08 25.25 -0.74
CA LEU A 32 -0.89 24.39 -1.42
C LEU A 32 -2.13 25.18 -1.83
N VAL A 33 -2.69 26.00 -0.92
CA VAL A 33 -3.84 26.88 -1.23
C VAL A 33 -3.52 27.83 -2.38
N LYS A 34 -2.36 28.50 -2.36
CA LYS A 34 -1.94 29.44 -3.41
C LYS A 34 -1.77 28.74 -4.76
N LEU A 35 -1.13 27.59 -4.79
CA LEU A 35 -0.82 26.85 -6.01
C LEU A 35 -2.06 26.17 -6.60
N LEU A 36 -2.97 25.66 -5.77
CA LEU A 36 -4.27 25.17 -6.21
C LEU A 36 -5.13 26.30 -6.78
N LYS A 37 -5.12 27.49 -6.16
CA LYS A 37 -5.82 28.68 -6.69
C LYS A 37 -5.30 29.07 -8.07
N LYS A 38 -3.98 29.04 -8.28
CA LYS A 38 -3.36 29.27 -9.61
C LYS A 38 -3.77 28.21 -10.64
N ALA A 39 -4.05 26.98 -10.20
CA ALA A 39 -4.54 25.89 -11.04
C ALA A 39 -6.07 25.88 -11.23
N GLY A 40 -6.78 26.91 -10.75
CA GLY A 40 -8.24 27.05 -10.90
C GLY A 40 -9.07 26.40 -9.78
N PHE A 41 -8.44 25.89 -8.72
CA PHE A 41 -9.11 25.29 -7.57
C PHE A 41 -9.09 26.26 -6.37
N VAL A 42 -10.24 26.83 -6.03
CA VAL A 42 -10.36 27.70 -4.85
C VAL A 42 -10.63 26.83 -3.63
N VAL A 43 -9.68 26.79 -2.69
CA VAL A 43 -9.80 26.06 -1.43
C VAL A 43 -9.43 26.92 -0.24
N THR A 44 -9.95 26.56 0.93
CA THR A 44 -9.52 27.14 2.21
C THR A 44 -8.32 26.36 2.76
N GLN A 45 -7.66 26.94 3.76
CA GLN A 45 -6.60 26.24 4.48
C GLN A 45 -7.12 24.96 5.17
N ALA A 46 -8.35 24.97 5.69
CA ALA A 46 -8.96 23.78 6.29
C ALA A 46 -9.17 22.64 5.27
N THR A 47 -9.61 22.97 4.06
CA THR A 47 -9.74 21.98 2.97
C THR A 47 -8.37 21.46 2.53
N ALA A 48 -7.37 22.33 2.43
CA ALA A 48 -6.01 21.93 2.08
C ALA A 48 -5.37 21.04 3.17
N SER A 49 -5.64 21.28 4.46
CA SER A 49 -5.20 20.41 5.55
C SER A 49 -5.78 19.02 5.42
N ARG A 50 -7.11 18.94 5.25
CA ARG A 50 -7.82 17.66 5.06
C ARG A 50 -7.30 16.90 3.84
N ASP A 51 -7.11 17.58 2.70
CA ASP A 51 -6.56 16.92 1.52
C ASP A 51 -5.14 16.40 1.75
N LEU A 52 -4.28 17.14 2.46
CA LEU A 52 -2.92 16.67 2.79
C LEU A 52 -2.96 15.43 3.70
N GLU A 53 -3.85 15.42 4.70
CA GLU A 53 -4.08 14.28 5.59
C GLU A 53 -4.60 13.06 4.82
N GLU A 54 -5.65 13.23 4.00
CA GLU A 54 -6.25 12.16 3.20
C GLU A 54 -5.32 11.61 2.11
N LEU A 55 -4.41 12.44 1.60
CA LEU A 55 -3.38 12.03 0.64
C LEU A 55 -2.15 11.42 1.32
N GLY A 56 -2.11 11.33 2.65
CA GLY A 56 -0.97 10.81 3.41
C GLY A 56 0.31 11.64 3.22
N ALA A 57 0.18 12.95 3.03
CA ALA A 57 1.31 13.85 2.88
C ALA A 57 1.93 14.16 4.25
N VAL A 58 3.21 13.87 4.39
CA VAL A 58 3.98 14.12 5.61
C VAL A 58 5.02 15.21 5.37
N ARG A 59 5.38 15.93 6.43
CA ARG A 59 6.42 16.95 6.36
C ARG A 59 7.78 16.28 6.56
N SER A 60 8.66 16.37 5.57
CA SER A 60 10.01 15.79 5.60
C SER A 60 11.04 16.79 5.04
N ARG A 61 12.32 16.51 5.28
CA ARG A 61 13.40 17.30 4.67
C ARG A 61 13.63 16.82 3.24
N SER A 62 13.72 17.76 2.30
CA SER A 62 14.21 17.49 0.94
C SER A 62 15.70 17.13 0.96
N GLU A 63 16.22 16.65 -0.17
CA GLU A 63 17.67 16.45 -0.38
C GLU A 63 18.48 17.74 -0.23
N SER A 64 17.85 18.91 -0.46
CA SER A 64 18.43 20.24 -0.22
C SER A 64 18.32 20.71 1.24
N GLY A 65 17.71 19.93 2.14
CA GLY A 65 17.58 20.23 3.57
C GLY A 65 16.35 21.07 3.94
N GLU A 66 15.53 21.48 2.98
CA GLU A 66 14.31 22.28 3.20
C GLU A 66 13.15 21.42 3.72
N LEU A 67 12.31 21.98 4.60
CA LEU A 67 11.10 21.30 5.09
C LEU A 67 9.97 21.45 4.07
N ILE A 68 9.62 20.34 3.42
CA ILE A 68 8.56 20.26 2.42
C ILE A 68 7.55 19.17 2.78
N TYR A 69 6.34 19.28 2.24
CA TYR A 69 5.42 18.17 2.19
C TYR A 69 5.86 17.22 1.09
N GLN A 70 5.94 15.95 1.42
CA GLN A 70 6.10 14.87 0.47
C GLN A 70 4.91 13.93 0.68
N LEU A 71 4.38 13.37 -0.40
CA LEU A 71 3.51 12.22 -0.26
C LEU A 71 4.33 11.16 0.46
N GLY A 72 3.71 10.44 1.40
CA GLY A 72 4.29 9.24 1.98
C GLY A 72 4.69 8.31 0.83
N THR A 73 5.91 8.49 0.33
CA THR A 73 6.52 7.65 -0.68
C THR A 73 7.08 6.54 0.13
N THR A 74 6.21 5.65 0.63
CA THR A 74 6.60 4.52 1.48
C THR A 74 7.78 4.94 2.36
N ALA A 75 7.53 5.84 3.33
CA ALA A 75 8.49 6.16 4.40
C ALA A 75 8.60 4.93 5.33
N ASP A 76 8.89 3.82 4.68
CA ASP A 76 8.70 2.42 4.99
C ASP A 76 9.83 1.65 4.30
N ASP A 77 10.77 2.28 3.57
CA ASP A 77 11.96 1.54 3.14
C ASP A 77 12.90 1.22 4.33
N SER A 78 12.67 1.82 5.51
CA SER A 78 13.28 1.45 6.79
C SER A 78 12.34 0.65 7.71
N ILE A 79 11.02 0.86 7.66
CA ILE A 79 10.03 0.15 8.50
C ILE A 79 9.49 -1.13 7.81
N ALA A 80 9.35 -1.17 6.48
CA ALA A 80 9.13 -2.38 5.68
C ALA A 80 10.39 -3.26 5.56
N ARG A 81 11.54 -2.80 6.06
CA ARG A 81 12.67 -3.71 6.38
C ARG A 81 12.51 -4.39 7.74
N SER A 82 11.57 -3.95 8.58
CA SER A 82 11.33 -4.49 9.93
C SER A 82 10.05 -5.32 10.03
N MET A 83 9.03 -5.05 9.21
CA MET A 83 7.86 -5.93 9.07
C MET A 83 8.21 -7.05 8.09
N PRO A 84 8.11 -8.33 8.49
CA PRO A 84 8.29 -9.45 7.56
C PRO A 84 7.31 -9.31 6.40
N LEU A 85 7.73 -9.65 5.18
CA LEU A 85 6.78 -9.72 4.08
C LEU A 85 5.73 -10.81 4.42
N PRO A 86 4.47 -10.70 3.96
CA PRO A 86 3.47 -11.75 4.21
C PRO A 86 3.96 -13.13 3.76
N SER A 87 4.73 -13.18 2.67
CA SER A 87 5.43 -14.37 2.18
C SER A 87 6.43 -14.98 3.18
N ASP A 88 7.09 -14.14 3.97
CA ASP A 88 8.10 -14.56 4.95
C ASP A 88 7.47 -15.11 6.25
N LEU A 89 6.16 -14.90 6.43
CA LEU A 89 5.41 -15.46 7.55
C LEU A 89 5.02 -16.93 7.33
N ILE A 90 5.15 -17.47 6.12
CA ILE A 90 4.75 -18.85 5.82
C ILE A 90 5.87 -19.81 6.27
N LEU A 91 5.66 -20.51 7.39
CA LEU A 91 6.59 -21.53 7.90
C LEU A 91 6.33 -22.91 7.27
N SER A 92 5.07 -23.28 7.15
CA SER A 92 4.64 -24.52 6.50
C SER A 92 3.23 -24.39 5.96
N VAL A 93 2.89 -25.24 4.98
CA VAL A 93 1.53 -25.34 4.45
C VAL A 93 1.17 -26.82 4.32
N GLU A 94 0.06 -27.22 4.95
CA GLU A 94 -0.55 -28.53 4.77
C GLU A 94 -1.92 -28.38 4.10
N SER A 95 -2.47 -29.45 3.53
CA SER A 95 -3.75 -29.40 2.83
C SER A 95 -4.62 -30.62 3.11
N SER A 96 -5.93 -30.41 3.19
CA SER A 96 -6.93 -31.48 3.29
C SER A 96 -8.21 -31.08 2.57
N GLY A 97 -8.66 -31.88 1.60
CA GLY A 97 -9.84 -31.56 0.79
C GLY A 97 -9.72 -30.21 0.08
N ASN A 98 -10.60 -29.27 0.41
CA ASN A 98 -10.59 -27.90 -0.10
C ASN A 98 -9.81 -26.91 0.78
N LEU A 99 -9.14 -27.37 1.83
CA LEU A 99 -8.48 -26.52 2.82
C LEU A 99 -6.97 -26.53 2.63
N ALA A 100 -6.35 -25.37 2.85
CA ALA A 100 -4.94 -25.24 3.14
C ALA A 100 -4.75 -24.63 4.54
N VAL A 101 -3.89 -25.24 5.35
CA VAL A 101 -3.55 -24.81 6.70
C VAL A 101 -2.13 -24.27 6.68
N VAL A 102 -1.98 -22.97 6.95
CA VAL A 102 -0.71 -22.27 6.91
C VAL A 102 -0.23 -21.99 8.32
N ARG A 103 1.01 -22.36 8.65
CA ARG A 103 1.65 -22.00 9.92
C ARG A 103 2.48 -20.74 9.78
N THR A 104 2.39 -19.88 10.78
CA THR A 104 3.16 -18.63 10.89
C THR A 104 3.90 -18.54 12.23
N PRO A 105 4.85 -17.60 12.39
CA PRO A 105 5.29 -17.21 13.72
C PRO A 105 4.11 -16.72 14.58
N PRO A 106 4.25 -16.72 15.92
CA PRO A 106 3.25 -16.19 16.84
C PRO A 106 2.84 -14.76 16.47
N GLY A 107 1.52 -14.49 16.49
CA GLY A 107 0.93 -13.22 16.08
C GLY A 107 0.96 -12.90 14.57
N GLY A 108 1.53 -13.78 13.74
CA GLY A 108 1.67 -13.56 12.29
C GLY A 108 0.41 -13.89 11.47
N ALA A 109 -0.51 -14.69 12.00
CA ALA A 109 -1.61 -15.25 11.22
C ALA A 109 -2.57 -14.18 10.68
N GLN A 110 -2.91 -13.19 11.51
CA GLN A 110 -3.83 -12.11 11.13
C GLN A 110 -3.28 -11.26 9.98
N PHE A 111 -1.98 -10.95 10.02
CA PHE A 111 -1.35 -10.15 8.97
C PHE A 111 -1.27 -10.92 7.64
N LEU A 112 -0.94 -12.21 7.70
CA LEU A 112 -0.94 -13.08 6.53
C LEU A 112 -2.34 -13.20 5.92
N ALA A 113 -3.36 -13.49 6.73
CA ALA A 113 -4.74 -13.65 6.28
C ALA A 113 -5.27 -12.39 5.57
N SER A 114 -5.09 -11.21 6.19
CA SER A 114 -5.45 -9.94 5.57
C SER A 114 -4.73 -9.71 4.24
N SER A 115 -3.45 -10.11 4.14
CA SER A 115 -2.70 -10.00 2.88
C SER A 115 -3.24 -10.95 1.81
N LEU A 116 -3.65 -12.17 2.18
CA LEU A 116 -4.25 -13.15 1.27
C LEU A 116 -5.62 -12.70 0.77
N ASP A 117 -6.47 -12.16 1.65
CA ASP A 117 -7.79 -11.64 1.27
C ASP A 117 -7.68 -10.48 0.27
N ASN A 118 -6.63 -9.67 0.37
CA ASN A 118 -6.36 -8.53 -0.53
C ASN A 118 -5.48 -8.89 -1.74
N SER A 119 -5.02 -10.14 -1.87
CA SER A 119 -4.07 -10.56 -2.91
C SER A 119 -4.69 -10.70 -4.31
N GLY A 120 -6.02 -10.76 -4.41
CA GLY A 120 -6.74 -11.01 -5.67
C GLY A 120 -6.66 -12.46 -6.17
N LEU A 121 -6.22 -13.40 -5.34
CA LEU A 121 -6.17 -14.83 -5.68
C LEU A 121 -7.59 -15.39 -5.85
N GLU A 122 -8.00 -15.60 -7.10
CA GLU A 122 -9.37 -16.02 -7.43
C GLU A 122 -9.73 -17.41 -6.92
N ASN A 123 -8.76 -18.26 -6.56
CA ASN A 123 -9.00 -19.63 -6.11
C ASN A 123 -9.43 -19.72 -4.64
N ILE A 124 -9.33 -18.62 -3.89
CA ILE A 124 -9.67 -18.53 -2.46
C ILE A 124 -11.14 -18.10 -2.31
N ILE A 125 -11.91 -18.81 -1.48
CA ILE A 125 -13.22 -18.38 -0.99
C ILE A 125 -13.04 -17.33 0.11
N GLY A 126 -12.12 -17.61 1.04
CA GLY A 126 -11.75 -16.72 2.14
C GLY A 126 -10.75 -17.36 3.10
N THR A 127 -10.37 -16.60 4.12
CA THR A 127 -9.43 -17.04 5.16
C THR A 127 -10.00 -16.88 6.58
N ILE A 128 -9.51 -17.68 7.52
CA ILE A 128 -9.74 -17.52 8.96
C ILE A 128 -8.38 -17.60 9.67
N ALA A 129 -8.03 -16.55 10.42
CA ALA A 129 -6.79 -16.48 11.18
C ALA A 129 -7.02 -16.75 12.67
N GLY A 130 -6.13 -17.57 13.25
CA GLY A 130 -5.87 -17.64 14.69
C GLY A 130 -4.73 -16.71 15.09
N ASP A 131 -3.82 -17.20 15.94
CA ASP A 131 -2.59 -16.50 16.33
C ASP A 131 -1.40 -16.84 15.41
N ASP A 132 -1.17 -18.14 15.21
CA ASP A 132 -0.03 -18.70 14.48
C ASP A 132 -0.43 -19.61 13.31
N THR A 133 -1.73 -19.63 12.99
CA THR A 133 -2.31 -20.52 11.99
C THR A 133 -3.39 -19.79 11.18
N VAL A 134 -3.35 -19.95 9.85
CA VAL A 134 -4.38 -19.46 8.93
C VAL A 134 -5.01 -20.64 8.20
N LEU A 135 -6.33 -20.73 8.23
CA LEU A 135 -7.10 -21.63 7.39
C LEU A 135 -7.50 -20.89 6.11
N VAL A 136 -7.14 -21.44 4.95
CA VAL A 136 -7.48 -20.90 3.63
C VAL A 136 -8.41 -21.89 2.94
N VAL A 137 -9.56 -21.41 2.47
CA VAL A 137 -10.60 -22.25 1.86
C VAL A 137 -10.60 -22.07 0.35
N SER A 138 -10.46 -23.17 -0.40
CA SER A 138 -10.53 -23.19 -1.86
C SER A 138 -11.96 -23.20 -2.37
N LYS A 139 -12.18 -22.59 -3.54
CA LYS A 139 -13.43 -22.70 -4.31
C LYS A 139 -13.75 -24.13 -4.74
N LYS A 140 -12.73 -24.94 -5.02
CA LYS A 140 -12.90 -26.33 -5.47
C LYS A 140 -12.87 -27.27 -4.27
N ALA A 141 -13.76 -28.27 -4.28
CA ALA A 141 -13.86 -29.29 -3.23
C ALA A 141 -12.54 -30.07 -2.95
N THR A 142 -11.66 -30.14 -3.94
CA THR A 142 -10.33 -30.80 -3.86
C THR A 142 -9.17 -29.84 -4.12
N GLY A 143 -9.42 -28.52 -4.04
CA GLY A 143 -8.43 -27.49 -4.40
C GLY A 143 -7.40 -27.16 -3.32
N GLY A 144 -7.45 -27.80 -2.14
CA GLY A 144 -6.53 -27.50 -1.03
C GLY A 144 -5.06 -27.74 -1.39
N ALA A 145 -4.76 -28.80 -2.15
CA ALA A 145 -3.39 -29.10 -2.58
C ALA A 145 -2.85 -28.06 -3.59
N ASP A 146 -3.71 -27.51 -4.44
CA ASP A 146 -3.33 -26.46 -5.39
C ASP A 146 -3.08 -25.14 -4.66
N LEU A 147 -3.95 -24.78 -3.70
CA LEU A 147 -3.71 -23.64 -2.81
C LEU A 147 -2.39 -23.77 -2.07
N ALA A 148 -2.06 -24.94 -1.53
CA ALA A 148 -0.80 -25.15 -0.82
C ALA A 148 0.42 -24.85 -1.72
N LYS A 149 0.40 -25.31 -2.97
CA LYS A 149 1.47 -25.01 -3.95
C LYS A 149 1.53 -23.53 -4.31
N GLU A 150 0.38 -22.89 -4.49
CA GLU A 150 0.26 -21.47 -4.80
C GLU A 150 0.80 -20.60 -3.65
N LEU A 151 0.45 -20.93 -2.40
CA LEU A 151 0.91 -20.24 -1.19
C LEU A 151 2.42 -20.42 -0.94
N LEU A 152 2.97 -21.61 -1.20
CA LEU A 152 4.43 -21.81 -1.16
C LEU A 152 5.16 -20.99 -2.24
N SER A 153 4.52 -20.81 -3.41
CA SER A 153 5.06 -20.00 -4.51
C SER A 153 4.92 -18.50 -4.27
N PHE A 154 3.88 -18.09 -3.54
CA PHE A 154 3.69 -16.74 -3.01
C PHE A 154 4.88 -16.35 -2.10
N GLY A 155 5.39 -17.31 -1.32
CA GLY A 155 6.65 -17.25 -0.58
C GLY A 155 7.89 -16.88 -1.41
N ALA A 156 7.98 -17.39 -2.64
CA ALA A 156 9.18 -17.34 -3.48
C ALA A 156 9.21 -16.17 -4.49
N GLY A 157 8.04 -15.65 -4.88
CA GLY A 157 7.91 -14.56 -5.86
C GLY A 157 8.55 -13.24 -5.40
N ALA A 158 8.47 -12.92 -4.10
CA ALA A 158 9.07 -11.73 -3.52
C ALA A 158 10.61 -11.77 -3.49
N LYS A 159 11.22 -12.97 -3.39
CA LYS A 159 12.68 -13.14 -3.35
C LYS A 159 13.37 -12.90 -4.71
N ARG A 160 12.67 -13.03 -5.84
CA ARG A 160 13.26 -12.79 -7.18
C ARG A 160 13.38 -11.31 -7.55
N GLY A 161 12.56 -10.43 -6.98
CA GLY A 161 12.60 -8.98 -7.26
C GLY A 161 13.81 -8.26 -6.64
N SER A 162 14.28 -8.72 -5.49
CA SER A 162 15.41 -8.13 -4.75
C SER A 162 16.78 -8.54 -5.31
N ALA A 163 16.92 -9.74 -5.88
CA ALA A 163 18.17 -10.22 -6.48
C ALA A 163 18.55 -9.47 -7.76
N LYS A 164 17.56 -9.09 -8.60
CA LYS A 164 17.82 -8.40 -9.89
C LYS A 164 18.30 -6.95 -9.73
N ARG A 165 18.03 -6.29 -8.59
CA ARG A 165 18.48 -4.91 -8.31
C ARG A 165 19.93 -4.83 -7.81
N LYS A 166 20.49 -5.90 -7.25
CA LYS A 166 21.90 -5.93 -6.79
C LYS A 166 22.92 -6.17 -7.91
N ALA A 167 22.52 -6.74 -9.04
CA ALA A 167 23.42 -7.08 -10.15
C ALA A 167 23.69 -5.92 -11.14
N LYS A 168 23.21 -4.70 -10.85
CA LYS A 168 23.34 -3.53 -11.73
C LYS A 168 24.04 -2.34 -11.08
N LYS A 169 24.78 -2.58 -9.99
CA LYS A 169 25.67 -1.59 -9.38
C LYS A 169 27.11 -2.00 -9.56
#